data_AF-A0A1F6SNA8-F1
#
_entry.id   AF-A0A1F6SNA8-F1
#
_cell.length_a   1.000
_cell.length_b   1.000
_cell.length_c   1.000
_cell.angle_alpha   90.00
_cell.angle_beta   90.00
_cell.angle_gamma   90.00
#
_symmetry.space_group_name_H-M   'P 1'
#
loop_
_entity.id
_entity.type
_entity.pdbx_description
1 polymer ?
#
loop_
_entity_poly.entity_id
_entity_poly.type
_entity_poly.pdbx_seq_one_letter_code
_entity_poly.pdbx_strand_id
1 'polypeptide(L)'
;MRGLRVIINTSAVCLSEDDLDTIINLGIDRIDISIDSHDASIHNVQRGRYADTVNAITGLVSKGYCAVATTTVVSEINAPTLLETIFWLRKLGIKDVRIQRVFFPDNQPDTGSIMRAMYDAIQHLHSLHALKYVELTERAFIGQTAPCYAQCRMGKEYFVCNAQGILTPCFHRDDVVLGNLFDDPVDALLKALERHELIMHDVPPCFGSHCVSLFDIPTFWRR
;
A
#
# COMPACT_ATOMS: atom_id res chain seq x y z
N MET A 1 16.83 11.12 16.96
CA MET A 1 15.45 10.69 17.23
C MET A 1 15.39 9.18 17.09
N ARG A 2 15.19 8.43 18.17
CA ARG A 2 15.05 6.96 18.13
C ARG A 2 13.71 6.64 18.78
N GLY A 3 12.67 6.42 17.96
CA GLY A 3 11.34 6.06 18.48
C GLY A 3 10.25 6.08 17.41
N LEU A 4 10.25 7.08 16.53
CA LEU A 4 9.29 7.16 15.42
C LEU A 4 9.88 6.51 14.17
N ARG A 5 9.13 5.61 13.54
CA ARG A 5 9.42 5.10 12.20
C ARG A 5 8.55 5.80 11.18
N VAL A 6 9.15 6.28 10.09
CA VAL A 6 8.48 7.04 9.04
C VAL A 6 8.55 6.28 7.73
N ILE A 7 7.37 6.05 7.14
CA ILE A 7 7.22 5.44 5.82
C ILE A 7 6.47 6.44 4.94
N ILE A 8 6.99 6.72 3.75
CA ILE A 8 6.37 7.65 2.79
C ILE A 8 5.82 6.85 1.61
N ASN A 9 4.53 6.99 1.31
CA ASN A 9 3.93 6.46 0.09
C ASN A 9 3.82 7.59 -0.94
N THR A 10 4.34 7.41 -2.15
CA THR A 10 4.38 8.49 -3.16
C THR A 10 4.33 7.99 -4.60
N SER A 11 3.86 8.83 -5.53
CA SER A 11 4.05 8.62 -6.97
C SER A 11 5.44 9.07 -7.46
N ALA A 12 6.19 9.79 -6.62
CA ALA A 12 7.52 10.33 -6.89
C ALA A 12 7.63 11.36 -8.04
N VAL A 13 6.52 11.71 -8.69
CA VAL A 13 6.45 12.58 -9.88
C VAL A 13 7.05 13.99 -9.68
N CYS A 14 7.01 14.50 -8.45
CA CYS A 14 7.47 15.85 -8.12
C CYS A 14 8.71 15.86 -7.22
N LEU A 15 9.41 14.74 -7.06
CA LEU A 15 10.64 14.71 -6.27
C LEU A 15 11.80 15.25 -7.09
N SER A 16 12.37 16.35 -6.61
CA SER A 16 13.63 16.93 -7.10
C SER A 16 14.84 16.22 -6.47
N GLU A 17 16.04 16.47 -6.99
CA GLU A 17 17.28 15.98 -6.38
C GLU A 17 17.44 16.44 -4.92
N ASP A 18 17.06 17.68 -4.61
CA ASP A 18 17.10 18.24 -3.26
C ASP A 18 16.12 17.50 -2.32
N ASP A 19 14.97 17.04 -2.84
CA ASP A 19 14.04 16.22 -2.07
C ASP A 19 14.63 14.84 -1.76
N LEU A 20 15.33 14.23 -2.72
CA LEU A 20 16.00 12.93 -2.51
C LEU A 20 17.07 13.04 -1.43
N ASP A 21 17.89 14.10 -1.46
CA ASP A 21 18.89 14.36 -0.43
C ASP A 21 18.25 14.62 0.92
N THR A 22 17.14 15.37 0.96
CA THR A 22 16.38 15.62 2.18
C THR A 22 15.85 14.33 2.81
N ILE A 23 15.23 13.46 2.00
CA ILE A 23 14.75 12.14 2.42
C ILE A 23 15.87 11.32 3.08
N ILE A 24 17.05 11.26 2.44
CA ILE A 24 18.19 10.48 2.91
C ILE A 24 18.71 11.07 4.23
N ASN A 25 18.90 12.39 4.28
CA ASN A 25 19.44 13.09 5.45
C ASN A 25 18.50 13.04 6.66
N LEU A 26 17.18 13.03 6.44
CA LEU A 26 16.19 12.85 7.50
C LEU A 26 16.16 11.42 8.06
N GLY A 27 16.76 10.45 7.36
CA GLY A 27 16.77 9.05 7.77
C GLY A 27 15.38 8.42 7.75
N ILE A 28 14.58 8.74 6.73
CA ILE A 28 13.28 8.09 6.49
C ILE A 28 13.49 6.56 6.45
N ASP A 29 12.63 5.79 7.13
CA ASP A 29 12.81 4.35 7.26
C ASP A 29 12.50 3.60 5.97
N ARG A 30 11.55 4.11 5.17
CA ARG A 30 11.16 3.51 3.89
C ARG A 30 10.40 4.49 3.00
N ILE A 31 10.58 4.36 1.69
CA ILE A 31 9.73 5.01 0.69
C ILE A 31 9.10 3.93 -0.18
N ASP A 32 7.77 3.94 -0.26
CA ASP A 32 6.98 3.06 -1.11
C ASP A 32 6.56 3.85 -2.36
N ILE A 33 7.22 3.61 -3.50
CA ILE A 33 6.97 4.32 -4.77
C ILE A 33 6.01 3.51 -5.63
N SER A 34 4.94 4.15 -6.11
CA SER A 34 3.97 3.50 -6.99
C SER A 34 4.47 3.44 -8.43
N ILE A 35 4.59 2.23 -8.99
CA ILE A 35 4.99 2.02 -10.38
C ILE A 35 4.34 0.77 -10.96
N ASP A 36 3.51 0.98 -11.99
CA ASP A 36 2.61 -0.07 -12.49
C ASP A 36 3.15 -0.86 -13.70
N SER A 37 4.28 -0.48 -14.30
CA SER A 37 4.92 -1.26 -15.36
C SER A 37 6.35 -0.80 -15.60
N HIS A 38 7.18 -1.69 -16.13
CA HIS A 38 8.46 -1.33 -16.74
C HIS A 38 8.29 -0.60 -18.08
N ASP A 39 7.15 -0.76 -18.76
CA ASP A 39 6.84 -0.11 -20.02
C ASP A 39 6.20 1.27 -19.75
N ALA A 40 6.81 2.32 -20.30
CA ALA A 40 6.33 3.68 -20.16
C ALA A 40 4.90 3.88 -20.71
N SER A 41 4.55 3.22 -21.81
CA SER A 41 3.22 3.30 -22.40
C SER A 41 2.14 2.73 -21.47
N ILE A 42 2.41 1.57 -20.85
CA ILE A 42 1.49 0.92 -19.92
C ILE A 42 1.38 1.71 -18.61
N HIS A 43 2.51 2.15 -18.04
CA HIS A 43 2.49 2.95 -16.81
C HIS A 43 1.76 4.27 -17.02
N ASN A 44 2.04 4.96 -18.14
CA ASN A 44 1.47 6.27 -18.38
C ASN A 44 -0.05 6.24 -18.57
N VAL A 45 -0.60 5.14 -19.09
CA VAL A 45 -2.06 4.95 -19.16
C VAL A 45 -2.69 4.92 -17.76
N GLN A 46 -1.99 4.38 -16.76
CA GLN A 46 -2.52 4.26 -15.40
C GLN A 46 -2.20 5.47 -14.50
N ARG A 47 -0.98 6.04 -14.59
CA ARG A 47 -0.48 7.08 -13.67
C ARG A 47 0.12 8.30 -14.34
N GLY A 48 0.50 8.20 -15.61
CA GLY A 48 1.32 9.21 -16.29
C GLY A 48 2.75 9.30 -15.72
N ARG A 49 3.55 10.21 -16.30
CA ARG A 49 4.83 10.69 -15.73
C ARG A 49 5.86 9.58 -15.40
N TYR A 50 5.87 8.47 -16.16
CA TYR A 50 6.79 7.34 -15.97
C TYR A 50 8.25 7.75 -15.77
N ALA A 51 8.76 8.66 -16.61
CA ALA A 51 10.15 9.08 -16.57
C ALA A 51 10.54 9.68 -15.20
N ASP A 52 9.67 10.49 -14.60
CA ASP A 52 9.93 11.11 -13.30
C ASP A 52 9.96 10.06 -12.18
N THR A 53 9.01 9.12 -12.21
CA THR A 53 8.96 7.99 -11.26
C THR A 53 10.24 7.16 -11.31
N VAL A 54 10.71 6.81 -12.52
CA VAL A 54 11.95 6.04 -12.71
C VAL A 54 13.18 6.84 -12.29
N ASN A 55 13.24 8.13 -12.61
CA ASN A 55 14.33 9.00 -12.19
C ASN A 55 14.43 9.07 -10.66
N ALA A 56 13.32 9.22 -9.95
CA ALA A 56 13.32 9.22 -8.49
C ALA A 56 13.76 7.87 -7.90
N ILE A 57 13.27 6.75 -8.44
CA ILE A 57 13.68 5.40 -8.03
C ILE A 57 15.19 5.23 -8.19
N THR A 58 15.71 5.50 -9.39
CA THR A 58 17.12 5.31 -9.71
C THR A 58 18.01 6.31 -8.97
N GLY A 59 17.55 7.54 -8.79
CA GLY A 59 18.21 8.57 -7.98
C GLY A 59 18.44 8.10 -6.55
N LEU A 60 17.38 7.65 -5.86
CA LEU A 60 17.48 7.11 -4.49
C LEU A 60 18.44 5.92 -4.41
N VAL A 61 18.31 4.96 -5.32
CA VAL A 61 19.19 3.78 -5.33
C VAL A 61 20.64 4.16 -5.60
N SER A 62 20.90 5.07 -6.53
CA SER A 62 22.27 5.50 -6.87
C SER A 62 22.97 6.24 -5.74
N LYS A 63 22.21 6.97 -4.90
CA LYS A 63 22.68 7.61 -3.67
C LYS A 63 22.85 6.62 -2.50
N GLY A 64 22.62 5.33 -2.72
CA GLY A 64 22.79 4.27 -1.73
C GLY A 64 21.62 4.09 -0.77
N TYR A 65 20.47 4.75 -1.01
CA TYR A 65 19.28 4.58 -0.19
C TYR A 65 18.63 3.22 -0.46
N CYS A 66 18.84 2.27 0.46
CA CYS A 66 18.44 0.88 0.28
C CYS A 66 16.99 0.57 0.69
N ALA A 67 16.27 1.55 1.25
CA ALA A 67 14.92 1.37 1.78
C ALA A 67 13.83 1.88 0.82
N VAL A 68 14.04 1.69 -0.48
CA VAL A 68 13.01 1.88 -1.50
C VAL A 68 12.23 0.58 -1.65
N ALA A 69 10.92 0.66 -1.49
CA ALA A 69 9.97 -0.36 -1.91
C ALA A 69 9.16 0.18 -3.10
N THR A 70 8.63 -0.73 -3.91
CA THR A 70 7.76 -0.37 -5.03
C THR A 70 6.46 -1.15 -4.99
N THR A 71 5.37 -0.48 -5.31
CA THR A 71 4.05 -1.11 -5.41
C THR A 71 3.54 -1.01 -6.84
N THR A 72 3.22 -2.16 -7.44
CA THR A 72 2.57 -2.26 -8.74
C THR A 72 1.10 -2.58 -8.54
N VAL A 73 0.21 -1.68 -8.95
CA VAL A 73 -1.23 -1.96 -8.99
C VAL A 73 -1.52 -2.75 -10.27
N VAL A 74 -1.84 -4.02 -10.10
CA VAL A 74 -2.12 -4.99 -11.16
C VAL A 74 -3.53 -4.77 -11.70
N SER A 75 -3.61 -4.48 -12.99
CA SER A 75 -4.81 -4.28 -13.79
C SER A 75 -4.73 -5.13 -15.06
N GLU A 76 -5.83 -5.20 -15.82
CA GLU A 76 -5.87 -5.94 -17.10
C GLU A 76 -4.75 -5.51 -18.07
N ILE A 77 -4.34 -4.24 -18.03
CA ILE A 77 -3.37 -3.66 -18.98
C ILE A 77 -1.95 -4.12 -18.67
N ASN A 78 -1.57 -4.23 -17.39
CA ASN A 78 -0.21 -4.60 -16.99
C ASN A 78 -0.06 -6.06 -16.54
N ALA A 79 -1.16 -6.78 -16.26
CA ALA A 79 -1.13 -8.18 -15.87
C ALA A 79 -0.28 -9.05 -16.83
N PRO A 80 -0.34 -8.88 -18.17
CA PRO A 80 0.50 -9.66 -19.10
C PRO A 80 2.01 -9.40 -18.98
N THR A 81 2.41 -8.30 -18.35
CA THR A 81 3.82 -7.85 -18.26
C THR A 81 4.31 -7.72 -16.80
N LEU A 82 3.58 -8.32 -15.86
CA LEU A 82 3.84 -8.18 -14.43
C LEU A 82 5.20 -8.78 -14.03
N LEU A 83 5.54 -9.96 -14.57
CA LEU A 83 6.81 -10.62 -14.27
C LEU A 83 8.01 -9.82 -14.79
N GLU A 84 7.92 -9.31 -16.01
CA GLU A 84 8.91 -8.44 -16.63
C GLU A 84 9.11 -7.19 -15.78
N THR A 85 8.02 -6.61 -15.27
CA THR A 85 8.05 -5.46 -14.38
C THR A 85 8.79 -5.77 -13.07
N ILE A 86 8.49 -6.89 -12.43
CA ILE A 86 9.18 -7.34 -11.20
C ILE A 86 10.67 -7.55 -11.45
N PHE A 87 11.05 -8.22 -12.55
CA PHE A 87 12.46 -8.44 -12.89
C PHE A 87 13.20 -7.15 -13.22
N TRP A 88 12.54 -6.22 -13.92
CA TRP A 88 13.09 -4.91 -14.20
C TRP A 88 13.34 -4.10 -12.92
N LEU A 89 12.38 -4.05 -12.00
CA LEU A 89 12.54 -3.38 -10.70
C LEU A 89 13.72 -3.95 -9.90
N ARG A 90 13.88 -5.28 -9.91
CA ARG A 90 15.03 -5.95 -9.27
C ARG A 90 16.36 -5.56 -9.92
N LYS A 91 16.41 -5.44 -11.26
CA LYS A 91 17.61 -4.96 -11.97
C LYS A 91 17.96 -3.53 -11.62
N LEU A 92 16.98 -2.70 -11.27
CA LEU A 92 17.19 -1.36 -10.73
C LEU A 92 17.69 -1.35 -9.28
N GLY A 93 17.83 -2.50 -8.63
CA GLY A 93 18.29 -2.61 -7.24
C GLY A 93 17.17 -2.62 -6.19
N ILE A 94 15.90 -2.65 -6.60
CA ILE A 94 14.76 -2.73 -5.68
C ILE A 94 14.64 -4.13 -5.11
N LYS A 95 14.65 -4.23 -3.78
CA LYS A 95 14.56 -5.51 -3.04
C LYS A 95 13.14 -5.83 -2.61
N ASP A 96 12.36 -4.81 -2.26
CA ASP A 96 10.99 -4.93 -1.77
C ASP A 96 10.01 -4.51 -2.88
N VAL A 97 9.63 -5.49 -3.69
CA VAL A 97 8.61 -5.31 -4.74
C VAL A 97 7.30 -5.91 -4.23
N ARG A 98 6.24 -5.10 -4.26
CA ARG A 98 4.89 -5.45 -3.82
C ARG A 98 3.91 -5.30 -4.98
N ILE A 99 2.84 -6.07 -4.91
CA ILE A 99 1.75 -6.02 -5.88
C ILE A 99 0.44 -5.73 -5.15
N GLN A 100 -0.44 -5.01 -5.80
CA GLN A 100 -1.80 -4.78 -5.32
C GLN A 100 -2.77 -5.04 -6.44
N ARG A 101 -3.94 -5.58 -6.16
CA ARG A 101 -4.99 -5.66 -7.18
C ARG A 101 -5.64 -4.29 -7.37
N VAL A 102 -5.95 -3.91 -8.60
CA VAL A 102 -6.79 -2.73 -8.89
C VAL A 102 -8.21 -2.92 -8.34
N PHE A 103 -8.75 -1.88 -7.71
CA PHE A 103 -10.15 -1.84 -7.28
C PHE A 103 -11.02 -1.15 -8.33
N PHE A 104 -12.08 -1.82 -8.77
CA PHE A 104 -13.14 -1.23 -9.59
C PHE A 104 -14.43 -1.17 -8.76
N PRO A 105 -15.00 0.03 -8.50
CA PRO A 105 -16.22 0.17 -7.70
C PRO A 105 -17.44 -0.56 -8.29
N ASP A 106 -17.49 -0.68 -9.62
CA ASP A 106 -18.70 -1.10 -10.36
C ASP A 106 -18.76 -2.61 -10.68
N ASN A 107 -17.97 -3.45 -10.00
CA ASN A 107 -17.93 -4.91 -10.24
C ASN A 107 -17.74 -5.28 -11.72
N GLN A 108 -16.89 -4.56 -12.46
CA GLN A 108 -16.53 -5.01 -13.80
C GLN A 108 -15.95 -6.43 -13.68
N PRO A 109 -16.51 -7.41 -14.41
CA PRO A 109 -16.04 -8.77 -14.33
C PRO A 109 -14.58 -8.83 -14.79
N ASP A 110 -13.69 -9.10 -13.84
CA ASP A 110 -12.31 -9.48 -14.11
C ASP A 110 -12.33 -10.78 -14.90
N THR A 111 -11.58 -10.83 -15.99
CA THR A 111 -11.46 -12.03 -16.84
C THR A 111 -10.71 -13.18 -16.14
N GLY A 112 -10.23 -12.94 -14.91
CA GLY A 112 -9.36 -13.82 -14.12
C GLY A 112 -7.89 -13.64 -14.49
N SER A 113 -7.58 -12.75 -15.43
CA SER A 113 -6.21 -12.48 -15.90
C SER A 113 -5.36 -11.85 -14.79
N ILE A 114 -5.96 -10.94 -14.00
CA ILE A 114 -5.28 -10.21 -12.92
C ILE A 114 -4.85 -11.20 -11.84
N MET A 115 -5.79 -11.99 -11.32
CA MET A 115 -5.48 -12.96 -10.26
C MET A 115 -4.48 -14.01 -10.73
N ARG A 116 -4.58 -14.48 -11.98
CA ARG A 116 -3.60 -15.41 -12.56
C ARG A 116 -2.20 -14.79 -12.58
N ALA A 117 -2.05 -13.58 -13.10
CA ALA A 117 -0.78 -12.88 -13.11
C ALA A 117 -0.21 -12.68 -11.70
N MET A 118 -1.06 -12.33 -10.73
CA MET A 118 -0.65 -12.19 -9.33
C MET A 118 -0.12 -13.52 -8.76
N TYR A 119 -0.80 -14.65 -9.02
CA TYR A 119 -0.35 -15.98 -8.59
C TYR A 119 0.99 -16.37 -9.23
N ASP A 120 1.16 -16.15 -10.54
CA ASP A 120 2.40 -16.43 -11.27
C ASP A 120 3.58 -15.61 -10.72
N ALA A 121 3.30 -14.40 -10.23
CA ALA A 121 4.28 -13.50 -9.63
C ALA A 121 4.74 -13.87 -8.22
N ILE A 122 3.99 -14.66 -7.44
CA ILE A 122 4.26 -14.89 -6.00
C ILE A 122 5.68 -15.38 -5.73
N GLN A 123 6.16 -16.36 -6.50
CA GLN A 123 7.52 -16.92 -6.33
C GLN A 123 8.64 -15.90 -6.61
N HIS A 124 8.29 -14.79 -7.29
CA HIS A 124 9.16 -13.69 -7.64
C HIS A 124 8.94 -12.45 -6.75
N LEU A 125 8.10 -12.53 -5.73
CA LEU A 125 7.99 -11.51 -4.70
C LEU A 125 8.73 -12.10 -3.48
N HIS A 126 9.91 -11.60 -3.14
CA HIS A 126 10.70 -12.12 -1.99
C HIS A 126 10.01 -11.90 -0.62
N SER A 127 8.73 -11.53 -0.61
CA SER A 127 7.93 -11.24 0.55
C SER A 127 7.24 -12.53 1.02
N LEU A 128 7.49 -12.91 2.28
CA LEU A 128 6.87 -14.09 2.90
C LEU A 128 5.33 -13.98 3.04
N HIS A 129 4.78 -12.79 2.82
CA HIS A 129 3.34 -12.51 2.91
C HIS A 129 2.64 -12.41 1.56
N ALA A 130 3.37 -12.43 0.44
CA ALA A 130 2.77 -12.31 -0.90
C ALA A 130 1.67 -13.34 -1.13
N LEU A 131 1.91 -14.62 -0.80
CA LEU A 131 0.89 -15.67 -0.91
C LEU A 131 -0.35 -15.38 -0.07
N LYS A 132 -0.17 -14.98 1.19
CA LYS A 132 -1.29 -14.63 2.09
C LYS A 132 -2.09 -13.43 1.57
N TYR A 133 -1.39 -12.45 1.01
CA TYR A 133 -2.02 -11.29 0.39
C TYR A 133 -2.83 -11.67 -0.86
N VAL A 134 -2.27 -12.47 -1.77
CA VAL A 134 -2.97 -12.93 -2.98
C VAL A 134 -4.20 -13.78 -2.62
N GLU A 135 -4.07 -14.71 -1.66
CA GLU A 135 -5.21 -15.54 -1.20
C GLU A 135 -6.32 -14.67 -0.61
N LEU A 136 -5.97 -13.73 0.28
CA LEU A 136 -6.95 -12.81 0.87
C LEU A 136 -7.62 -11.96 -0.22
N THR A 137 -6.85 -11.48 -1.20
CA THR A 137 -7.34 -10.67 -2.30
C THR A 137 -8.33 -11.45 -3.16
N GLU A 138 -8.01 -12.69 -3.53
CA GLU A 138 -8.92 -13.54 -4.30
C GLU A 138 -10.26 -13.69 -3.58
N ARG A 139 -10.22 -14.11 -2.31
CA ARG A 139 -11.41 -14.35 -1.49
C ARG A 139 -12.28 -13.11 -1.39
N ALA A 140 -11.68 -11.94 -1.15
CA ALA A 140 -12.40 -10.67 -1.06
C ALA A 140 -13.15 -10.33 -2.36
N PHE A 141 -12.58 -10.63 -3.53
CA PHE A 141 -13.19 -10.31 -4.81
C PHE A 141 -14.20 -11.36 -5.30
N ILE A 142 -14.14 -12.60 -4.82
CA ILE A 142 -15.16 -13.63 -5.09
C ILE A 142 -16.25 -13.69 -4.00
N GLY A 143 -16.28 -12.71 -3.09
CA GLY A 143 -17.27 -12.62 -2.02
C GLY A 143 -17.15 -13.68 -0.93
N GLN A 144 -16.00 -14.35 -0.83
CA GLN A 144 -15.73 -15.30 0.24
C GLN A 144 -15.26 -14.57 1.51
N THR A 145 -15.56 -15.18 2.65
CA THR A 145 -15.04 -14.71 3.94
C THR A 145 -13.52 -14.74 3.94
N ALA A 146 -12.88 -13.79 4.63
CA ALA A 146 -11.42 -13.79 4.75
C ALA A 146 -10.90 -15.06 5.46
N PRO A 147 -9.65 -15.49 5.21
CA PRO A 147 -9.03 -16.59 5.94
C PRO A 147 -8.99 -16.31 7.45
N CYS A 148 -9.03 -17.36 8.27
CA CYS A 148 -9.02 -17.23 9.74
C CYS A 148 -7.78 -16.51 10.31
N TYR A 149 -6.67 -16.51 9.56
CA TYR A 149 -5.44 -15.84 9.93
C TYR A 149 -5.44 -14.33 9.55
N ALA A 150 -6.37 -13.88 8.72
CA ALA A 150 -6.47 -12.49 8.29
C ALA A 150 -7.20 -11.67 9.36
N GLN A 151 -6.55 -10.63 9.88
CA GLN A 151 -7.13 -9.75 10.90
C GLN A 151 -6.94 -8.29 10.51
N CYS A 152 -8.04 -7.56 10.31
CA CYS A 152 -7.97 -6.11 10.12
C CYS A 152 -7.52 -5.43 11.42
N ARG A 153 -6.46 -4.62 11.33
CA ARG A 153 -5.86 -3.86 12.43
C ARG A 153 -6.20 -2.37 12.40
N MET A 154 -6.87 -1.90 11.35
CA MET A 154 -7.40 -0.53 11.29
C MET A 154 -8.45 -0.31 12.38
N GLY A 155 -8.44 0.85 13.01
CA GLY A 155 -9.30 1.21 14.14
C GLY A 155 -8.91 0.58 15.48
N LYS A 156 -7.84 -0.24 15.49
CA LYS A 156 -7.30 -0.89 16.69
C LYS A 156 -5.85 -0.48 16.92
N GLU A 157 -5.04 -0.58 15.87
CA GLU A 157 -3.60 -0.34 15.92
C GLU A 157 -3.14 0.65 14.86
N TYR A 158 -3.92 0.81 13.80
CA TYR A 158 -3.72 1.82 12.77
C TYR A 158 -4.93 2.74 12.73
N PHE A 159 -4.64 4.03 12.58
CA PHE A 159 -5.63 5.08 12.46
C PHE A 159 -5.22 5.97 11.29
N VAL A 160 -6.20 6.64 10.70
CA VAL A 160 -5.98 7.56 9.59
C VAL A 160 -6.17 8.97 10.12
N CYS A 161 -5.19 9.83 9.85
CA CYS A 161 -5.29 11.25 10.08
C CYS A 161 -5.31 11.94 8.72
N ASN A 162 -6.35 12.69 8.40
CA ASN A 162 -6.39 13.46 7.16
C ASN A 162 -5.66 14.81 7.31
N ALA A 163 -5.57 15.57 6.22
CA ALA A 163 -4.85 16.85 6.20
C ALA A 163 -5.47 17.93 7.11
N GLN A 164 -6.73 17.77 7.54
CA GLN A 164 -7.42 18.65 8.47
C GLN A 164 -7.25 18.22 9.93
N GLY A 165 -6.48 17.16 10.20
CA GLY A 165 -6.24 16.63 11.54
C GLY A 165 -7.30 15.63 12.00
N ILE A 166 -8.37 15.38 11.21
CA ILE A 166 -9.45 14.48 11.58
C ILE A 166 -8.92 13.06 11.65
N LEU A 167 -9.14 12.42 12.79
CA LEU A 167 -8.78 11.04 13.06
C LEU A 167 -9.97 10.11 12.78
N THR A 168 -9.76 9.10 11.95
CA THR A 168 -10.74 8.07 11.62
C THR A 168 -10.13 6.67 11.82
N PRO A 169 -10.94 5.63 12.05
CA PRO A 169 -10.44 4.29 12.29
C PRO A 169 -9.85 3.65 11.03
N CYS A 170 -10.37 3.99 9.84
CA CYS A 170 -9.83 3.52 8.57
C CYS A 170 -10.19 4.48 7.43
N PHE A 171 -9.61 4.25 6.25
CA PHE A 171 -9.86 5.05 5.04
C PHE A 171 -11.30 4.96 4.51
N HIS A 172 -12.09 4.01 4.99
CA HIS A 172 -13.47 3.74 4.54
C HIS A 172 -14.54 4.11 5.54
N ARG A 173 -14.15 4.62 6.70
CA ARG A 173 -15.06 4.97 7.79
C ARG A 173 -14.87 6.43 8.17
N ASP A 174 -14.95 7.30 7.17
CA ASP A 174 -14.98 8.74 7.38
C ASP A 174 -16.27 9.21 8.09
N ASP A 175 -17.31 8.36 8.10
CA ASP A 175 -18.49 8.48 8.95
C ASP A 175 -18.19 8.35 10.45
N VAL A 176 -17.00 7.85 10.82
CA VAL A 176 -16.58 7.67 12.20
C VAL A 176 -15.40 8.57 12.53
N VAL A 177 -15.70 9.69 13.20
CA VAL A 177 -14.70 10.65 13.65
C VAL A 177 -14.32 10.38 15.11
N LEU A 178 -13.02 10.16 15.33
CA LEU A 178 -12.43 9.88 16.65
C LEU A 178 -11.98 11.15 17.39
N GLY A 179 -11.83 12.25 16.64
CA GLY A 179 -11.37 13.56 17.12
C GLY A 179 -10.53 14.27 16.06
N ASN A 180 -9.93 15.40 16.43
CA ASN A 180 -9.04 16.19 15.60
C ASN A 180 -7.69 16.42 16.31
N LEU A 181 -6.59 16.02 15.66
CA LEU A 181 -5.23 16.14 16.20
C LEU A 181 -4.79 17.60 16.48
N PHE A 182 -5.38 18.57 15.79
CA PHE A 182 -5.04 19.99 15.93
C PHE A 182 -5.90 20.71 16.97
N ASP A 183 -7.14 20.25 17.18
CA ASP A 183 -8.12 20.95 18.02
C ASP A 183 -8.32 20.27 19.38
N ASP A 184 -8.22 18.94 19.45
CA ASP A 184 -8.53 18.19 20.66
C ASP A 184 -7.30 17.95 21.55
N PRO A 185 -7.46 17.95 22.89
CA PRO A 185 -6.41 17.54 23.80
C PRO A 185 -5.99 16.09 23.55
N VAL A 186 -4.68 15.82 23.56
CA VAL A 186 -4.12 14.47 23.32
C VAL A 186 -4.74 13.40 24.24
N ASP A 187 -4.97 13.71 25.52
CA ASP A 187 -5.60 12.76 26.45
C ASP A 187 -7.04 12.39 26.07
N ALA A 188 -7.77 13.31 25.44
CA ALA A 188 -9.11 13.05 24.94
C ALA A 188 -9.04 12.11 23.72
N LEU A 189 -8.08 12.34 22.83
CA LEU A 189 -7.82 11.47 21.67
C LEU A 189 -7.41 10.06 22.13
N LEU A 190 -6.48 9.93 23.07
CA LEU A 190 -6.06 8.63 23.61
C LEU A 190 -7.24 7.88 24.24
N LYS A 191 -8.08 8.56 25.03
CA LYS A 191 -9.30 7.96 25.58
C LYS A 191 -10.29 7.55 24.49
N ALA A 192 -10.44 8.35 23.43
CA ALA A 192 -11.31 8.00 22.32
C ALA A 192 -10.82 6.73 21.62
N LEU A 193 -9.51 6.62 21.36
CA LEU A 193 -8.88 5.43 20.77
C LEU A 193 -9.02 4.20 21.67
N GLU A 194 -8.84 4.34 22.98
CA GLU A 194 -8.99 3.24 23.96
C GLU A 194 -10.44 2.78 24.12
N ARG A 195 -11.40 3.71 24.10
CA ARG A 195 -12.82 3.43 24.36
C ARG A 195 -13.59 2.99 23.12
N HIS A 196 -13.02 3.11 21.93
CA HIS A 196 -13.82 3.03 20.72
C HIS A 196 -14.45 1.64 20.53
N GLU A 197 -15.76 1.62 20.32
CA GLU A 197 -16.60 0.42 20.21
C GLU A 197 -16.30 -0.47 18.99
N LEU A 198 -15.47 -0.02 18.04
CA LEU A 198 -14.97 -0.85 16.94
C LEU A 198 -14.05 -2.00 17.43
N ILE A 199 -13.61 -1.94 18.69
CA ILE A 199 -12.95 -3.06 19.39
C ILE A 199 -13.99 -4.10 19.86
N MET A 200 -15.25 -3.69 20.07
CA MET A 200 -16.27 -4.44 20.81
C MET A 200 -17.38 -5.03 19.94
N HIS A 201 -17.99 -4.32 18.96
CA HIS A 201 -19.08 -4.87 18.13
C HIS A 201 -19.21 -4.23 16.73
N ASP A 202 -19.60 -5.04 15.74
CA ASP A 202 -20.11 -4.70 14.39
C ASP A 202 -19.32 -3.69 13.54
N VAL A 203 -18.04 -3.97 13.28
CA VAL A 203 -17.46 -3.52 12.00
C VAL A 203 -17.88 -4.53 10.93
N PRO A 204 -18.64 -4.15 9.88
CA PRO A 204 -19.00 -5.07 8.79
C PRO A 204 -17.73 -5.73 8.23
N PRO A 205 -17.81 -6.97 7.71
CA PRO A 205 -16.67 -7.85 7.51
C PRO A 205 -15.52 -7.11 6.82
N CYS A 206 -14.51 -6.73 7.62
CA CYS A 206 -13.37 -5.94 7.19
C CYS A 206 -12.44 -6.78 6.33
N PHE A 207 -12.79 -7.06 5.07
CA PHE A 207 -11.92 -7.48 3.96
C PHE A 207 -12.71 -7.41 2.65
N GLY A 208 -13.33 -6.27 2.36
CA GLY A 208 -13.91 -6.03 1.03
C GLY A 208 -12.82 -5.90 -0.03
N SER A 209 -13.20 -6.03 -1.31
CA SER A 209 -12.31 -5.83 -2.46
C SER A 209 -11.57 -4.48 -2.40
N HIS A 210 -12.21 -3.43 -1.89
CA HIS A 210 -11.56 -2.14 -1.68
C HIS A 210 -10.44 -2.21 -0.62
N CYS A 211 -10.65 -2.92 0.49
CA CYS A 211 -9.67 -2.99 1.58
C CYS A 211 -8.36 -3.66 1.12
N VAL A 212 -8.49 -4.80 0.44
CA VAL A 212 -7.34 -5.57 -0.04
C VAL A 212 -6.59 -4.87 -1.18
N SER A 213 -7.25 -3.96 -1.90
CA SER A 213 -6.63 -3.19 -2.99
C SER A 213 -5.83 -1.97 -2.51
N LEU A 214 -6.09 -1.49 -1.29
CA LEU A 214 -5.32 -0.38 -0.70
C LEU A 214 -4.07 -0.83 0.04
N PHE A 215 -4.04 -2.07 0.50
CA PHE A 215 -3.04 -2.49 1.48
C PHE A 215 -2.40 -3.84 1.17
N ASP A 216 -1.11 -3.78 0.85
CA ASP A 216 -0.19 -4.88 1.11
C ASP A 216 0.68 -4.48 2.30
N ILE A 217 0.09 -4.50 3.51
CA ILE A 217 0.86 -4.22 4.72
C ILE A 217 1.25 -5.57 5.35
N PRO A 218 2.57 -5.89 5.43
CA PRO A 218 3.09 -7.10 6.07
C PRO A 218 2.61 -7.28 7.52
N THR A 219 2.12 -6.21 8.15
CA THR A 219 1.71 -6.17 9.54
C THR A 219 0.23 -6.54 9.76
N PHE A 220 -0.59 -6.76 8.72
CA PHE A 220 -1.92 -7.37 8.92
C PHE A 220 -1.83 -8.85 9.35
N TRP A 221 -0.65 -9.44 9.26
CA TRP A 221 -0.40 -10.84 9.52
C TRP A 221 0.29 -10.99 10.87
N ARG A 222 -0.34 -11.66 11.84
CA ARG A 222 0.40 -12.16 13.01
C ARG A 222 1.41 -13.23 12.53
N ARG A 223 2.58 -13.25 13.17
CA ARG A 223 3.45 -14.45 13.15
C ARG A 223 2.82 -15.52 14.01
#